data_AF-A0A5F1YDM6-F1
#
_entry.id   AF-A0A5F1YDM6-F1
#
_cell.length_a   1.000
_cell.length_b   1.000
_cell.length_c   1.000
_cell.angle_alpha   90.00
_cell.angle_beta   90.00
_cell.angle_gamma   90.00
#
_symmetry.space_group_name_H-M   'P 1'
#
loop_
_entity.id
_entity.type
_entity.pdbx_description
1 polymer ?
#
loop_
_entity_poly.entity_id
_entity_poly.type
_entity_poly.pdbx_seq_one_letter_code
_entity_poly.pdbx_strand_id
1 'polypeptide(L)'
;MRIESESFELERYRDFFLHSPEGIWCFYLDAPIATDLPPKVQVELLLTRARLAICNDAMAKMYGYCAASEMMGLSLSQLIPSDSPEDLDHLYRFVTSKYNMKDVESKELDRFGNSKYFLNSVVGVVKDGNLEHVWGSQRDITTLKQTQDHLRYSLFLQSQLTEISKSFITLPPKELDGAVRDSIEKTGRICNADRAYILEYSEANKYLSNTYEWSREGISSFAEYFQNIPVENIPSERFERIRTFGYVALNSREEIEGEDSFLREMILSRGIRSLLIIGLRYEGKEIGFFGMDMLTEDRVWTEEEISILGLIGDLILLAFDRKKKEGTLNAFYDRMHYDLELGRLTQRSLVDRTFPDSRFFRMETYFRPFEKVGGDVISTIQNRDGSVDILFADVSGHGISSAMVSGMVVISFKNSARIGLSPAQGLFRIVEDLKPLVLDHHISAVRVKYIPETKRFLYSYAGHPPIFLFRDGKRIELDGMNLPLLAFEGAQYYDQSIDLLHGDRVVFFSDGMYEIFDGQGNILDLPGLTSILEEYLDADTIEDYIDQVVSDLFSYSGGNFGDDIAFLVLDIY
;
A
#
# COMPACT_ATOMS: atom_id res chain seq x y z
N MET A 1 13.74 -51.70 62.67
CA MET A 1 15.11 -51.43 63.17
C MET A 1 16.11 -52.09 62.23
N ARG A 2 16.56 -51.32 61.22
CA ARG A 2 17.65 -51.61 60.28
C ARG A 2 17.96 -50.27 59.60
N ILE A 3 18.62 -49.36 60.33
CA ILE A 3 19.05 -48.03 59.83
C ILE A 3 20.48 -47.72 60.34
N GLU A 4 21.28 -48.74 60.68
CA GLU A 4 22.60 -48.50 61.33
C GLU A 4 23.80 -48.54 60.37
N SER A 5 23.64 -48.95 59.10
CA SER A 5 24.76 -48.94 58.13
C SER A 5 24.71 -47.82 57.10
N GLU A 6 23.55 -47.23 56.82
CA GLU A 6 23.41 -46.08 55.90
C GLU A 6 23.52 -44.72 56.62
N SER A 7 23.44 -44.69 57.96
CA SER A 7 23.51 -43.45 58.75
C SER A 7 24.86 -42.73 58.62
N PHE A 8 25.95 -43.44 58.33
CA PHE A 8 27.30 -42.89 58.28
C PHE A 8 27.58 -42.09 56.99
N GLU A 9 26.99 -42.50 55.85
CA GLU A 9 27.12 -41.76 54.58
C GLU A 9 26.18 -40.55 54.54
N LEU A 10 24.96 -40.68 55.08
CA LEU A 10 24.01 -39.58 55.24
C LEU A 10 24.53 -38.49 56.19
N GLU A 11 25.28 -38.83 57.25
CA GLU A 11 25.92 -37.84 58.13
C GLU A 11 26.97 -36.99 57.40
N ARG A 12 27.73 -37.59 56.45
CA ARG A 12 28.78 -36.90 55.68
C ARG A 12 28.21 -35.90 54.66
N TYR A 13 27.01 -36.15 54.14
CA TYR A 13 26.32 -35.28 53.19
C TYR A 13 25.09 -34.58 53.78
N ARG A 14 24.92 -34.61 55.12
CA ARG A 14 23.75 -34.09 55.83
C ARG A 14 23.52 -32.61 55.56
N ASP A 15 24.60 -31.82 55.58
CA ASP A 15 24.53 -30.39 55.31
C ASP A 15 24.10 -30.09 53.87
N PHE A 16 24.60 -30.88 52.90
CA PHE A 16 24.18 -30.78 51.50
C PHE A 16 22.70 -31.18 51.32
N PHE A 17 22.27 -32.26 51.96
CA PHE A 17 20.90 -32.74 51.90
C PHE A 17 19.88 -31.72 52.47
N LEU A 18 20.20 -31.11 53.61
CA LEU A 18 19.32 -30.16 54.30
C LEU A 18 19.26 -28.78 53.63
N HIS A 19 20.37 -28.29 53.08
CA HIS A 19 20.46 -26.95 52.51
C HIS A 19 20.38 -26.92 50.97
N SER A 20 20.17 -28.07 50.32
CA SER A 20 19.99 -28.12 48.87
C SER A 20 18.73 -27.34 48.48
N PRO A 21 18.81 -26.48 47.44
CA PRO A 21 17.61 -25.88 46.84
C PRO A 21 16.81 -26.89 46.00
N GLU A 22 17.39 -28.06 45.71
CA GLU A 22 16.71 -29.17 45.04
C GLU A 22 15.99 -30.06 46.07
N GLY A 23 14.84 -30.58 45.68
CA GLY A 23 14.17 -31.63 46.42
C GLY A 23 14.97 -32.92 46.27
N ILE A 24 15.49 -33.47 47.37
CA ILE A 24 16.24 -34.74 47.36
C ILE A 24 15.41 -35.78 48.09
N TRP A 25 15.28 -36.97 47.52
CA TRP A 25 14.42 -38.01 48.04
C TRP A 25 14.90 -39.44 47.77
N CYS A 26 14.36 -40.38 48.54
CA CYS A 26 14.52 -41.81 48.34
C CYS A 26 13.17 -42.52 48.56
N PHE A 27 12.77 -43.37 47.60
CA PHE A 27 11.70 -44.34 47.79
C PHE A 27 12.28 -45.71 48.12
N TYR A 28 11.85 -46.30 49.23
CA TYR A 28 12.04 -47.74 49.46
C TYR A 28 10.89 -48.52 48.82
N LEU A 29 11.21 -49.71 48.33
CA LEU A 29 10.23 -50.64 47.83
C LEU A 29 9.83 -51.59 48.96
N ASP A 30 8.52 -51.70 49.24
CA ASP A 30 7.97 -52.63 50.24
C ASP A 30 8.39 -54.09 49.95
N ALA A 31 8.61 -54.41 48.67
CA ALA A 31 9.24 -55.64 48.21
C ALA A 31 10.09 -55.38 46.96
N PRO A 32 11.31 -55.95 46.84
CA PRO A 32 12.17 -55.78 45.67
C PRO A 32 11.47 -56.15 44.37
N ILE A 33 11.82 -55.45 43.28
CA ILE A 33 11.26 -55.68 41.94
C ILE A 33 12.33 -56.34 41.07
N ALA A 34 12.06 -57.54 40.57
CA ALA A 34 12.99 -58.24 39.70
C ALA A 34 13.12 -57.51 38.35
N THR A 35 14.37 -57.25 37.96
CA THR A 35 14.70 -56.42 36.79
C THR A 35 14.46 -57.11 35.44
N ASP A 36 14.23 -58.42 35.44
CA ASP A 36 13.93 -59.26 34.27
C ASP A 36 12.44 -59.34 33.94
N LEU A 37 11.56 -58.81 34.80
CA LEU A 37 10.13 -58.71 34.54
C LEU A 37 9.82 -57.80 33.34
N PRO A 38 8.69 -57.97 32.64
CA PRO A 38 8.30 -57.05 31.58
C PRO A 38 8.19 -55.60 32.09
N PRO A 39 8.67 -54.58 31.35
CA PRO A 39 8.72 -53.19 31.84
C PRO A 39 7.38 -52.64 32.36
N LYS A 40 6.26 -53.00 31.72
CA LYS A 40 4.91 -52.60 32.18
C LYS A 40 4.58 -53.14 33.57
N VAL A 41 4.93 -54.40 33.82
CA VAL A 41 4.72 -55.05 35.14
C VAL A 41 5.57 -54.36 36.19
N GLN A 42 6.82 -53.98 35.86
CA GLN A 42 7.67 -53.26 36.78
C GLN A 42 7.13 -51.86 37.13
N VAL A 43 6.54 -51.15 36.16
CA VAL A 43 5.88 -49.83 36.40
C VAL A 43 4.69 -49.97 37.36
N GLU A 44 3.83 -50.96 37.17
CA GLU A 44 2.71 -51.23 38.09
C GLU A 44 3.19 -51.57 39.50
N LEU A 45 4.28 -52.35 39.61
CA LEU A 45 4.89 -52.68 40.89
C LEU A 45 5.54 -51.46 41.55
N LEU A 46 6.15 -50.55 40.78
CA LEU A 46 6.69 -49.29 41.29
C LEU A 46 5.59 -48.42 41.90
N LEU A 47 4.47 -48.24 41.19
CA LEU A 47 3.34 -47.44 41.67
C LEU A 47 2.74 -47.98 42.97
N THR A 48 2.71 -49.31 43.14
CA THR A 48 2.07 -49.96 44.29
C THR A 48 3.01 -50.17 45.47
N ARG A 49 4.30 -50.42 45.23
CA ARG A 49 5.29 -50.80 46.27
C ARG A 49 6.24 -49.69 46.70
N ALA A 50 6.36 -48.59 45.95
CA ALA A 50 7.25 -47.50 46.32
C ALA A 50 6.62 -46.62 47.41
N ARG A 51 7.36 -46.42 48.50
CA ARG A 51 7.01 -45.52 49.61
C ARG A 51 8.11 -44.51 49.85
N LEU A 52 7.75 -43.24 49.94
CA LEU A 52 8.70 -42.16 50.19
C LEU A 52 9.32 -42.35 51.57
N ALA A 53 10.60 -42.65 51.61
CA ALA A 53 11.28 -43.06 52.83
C ALA A 53 12.29 -42.05 53.35
N ILE A 54 12.75 -41.14 52.49
CA ILE A 54 13.61 -40.02 52.84
C ILE A 54 13.22 -38.86 51.92
N CYS A 55 13.05 -37.65 52.45
CA CYS A 55 12.99 -36.41 51.67
C CYS A 55 13.53 -35.23 52.49
N ASN A 56 13.96 -34.16 51.81
CA ASN A 56 14.36 -32.91 52.45
C ASN A 56 13.23 -31.87 52.43
N ASP A 57 13.36 -30.80 53.23
CA ASP A 57 12.33 -29.75 53.33
C ASP A 57 12.15 -28.98 52.03
N ALA A 58 13.13 -28.99 51.13
CA ALA A 58 13.00 -28.41 49.80
C ALA A 58 11.94 -29.16 48.97
N MET A 59 11.96 -30.50 48.99
CA MET A 59 10.90 -31.31 48.35
C MET A 59 9.54 -31.02 49.00
N ALA A 60 9.46 -30.97 50.32
CA ALA A 60 8.22 -30.66 51.03
C ALA A 60 7.55 -29.36 50.54
N LYS A 61 8.33 -28.29 50.45
CA LYS A 61 7.86 -26.99 49.97
C LYS A 61 7.37 -27.04 48.52
N MET A 62 8.02 -27.82 47.65
CA MET A 62 7.61 -27.96 46.24
C MET A 62 6.19 -28.53 46.08
N TYR A 63 5.77 -29.45 46.97
CA TYR A 63 4.43 -30.03 46.96
C TYR A 63 3.45 -29.33 47.94
N GLY A 64 3.83 -28.21 48.55
CA GLY A 64 2.98 -27.42 49.44
C GLY A 64 2.93 -27.92 50.90
N TYR A 65 3.87 -28.76 51.33
CA TYR A 65 4.02 -29.20 52.72
C TYR A 65 4.94 -28.26 53.51
N CYS A 66 4.76 -28.24 54.83
CA CYS A 66 5.54 -27.37 55.71
C CYS A 66 6.90 -27.97 56.10
N ALA A 67 6.99 -29.31 56.15
CA ALA A 67 8.19 -30.04 56.53
C ALA A 67 8.25 -31.43 55.86
N ALA A 68 9.46 -31.96 55.67
CA ALA A 68 9.69 -33.29 55.09
C ALA A 68 8.95 -34.42 55.81
N SER A 69 8.83 -34.33 57.14
CA SER A 69 8.14 -35.33 57.97
C SER A 69 6.67 -35.55 57.58
N GLU A 70 6.02 -34.56 56.97
CA GLU A 70 4.62 -34.64 56.54
C GLU A 70 4.41 -35.46 55.26
N MET A 71 5.48 -35.66 54.47
CA MET A 71 5.43 -36.42 53.22
C MET A 71 5.88 -37.89 53.39
N MET A 72 6.48 -38.23 54.52
CA MET A 72 7.05 -39.56 54.74
C MET A 72 5.98 -40.65 54.69
N GLY A 73 6.25 -41.70 53.93
CA GLY A 73 5.35 -42.84 53.74
C GLY A 73 4.32 -42.67 52.62
N LEU A 74 4.29 -41.52 51.93
CA LEU A 74 3.43 -41.34 50.75
C LEU A 74 3.78 -42.40 49.67
N SER A 75 2.75 -42.94 49.04
CA SER A 75 2.89 -43.84 47.89
C SER A 75 3.24 -43.02 46.64
N LEU A 76 4.09 -43.57 45.77
CA LEU A 76 4.43 -42.94 44.49
C LEU A 76 3.18 -42.59 43.65
N SER A 77 2.16 -43.46 43.70
CA SER A 77 0.87 -43.25 43.03
C SER A 77 0.05 -42.05 43.54
N GLN A 78 0.42 -41.45 44.69
CA GLN A 78 -0.25 -40.26 45.22
C GLN A 78 0.40 -38.97 44.71
N LEU A 79 1.62 -39.03 44.17
CA LEU A 79 2.37 -37.88 43.67
C LEU A 79 2.29 -37.78 42.13
N ILE A 80 2.23 -38.92 41.45
CA ILE A 80 2.12 -39.00 39.99
C ILE A 80 0.66 -39.28 39.61
N PRO A 81 0.02 -38.44 38.76
CA PRO A 81 -1.32 -38.72 38.23
C PRO A 81 -1.33 -40.06 37.49
N SER A 82 -2.26 -40.96 37.80
CA SER A 82 -2.35 -42.28 37.16
C SER A 82 -3.43 -42.37 36.08
N ASP A 83 -4.03 -41.23 35.72
CA ASP A 83 -5.28 -41.18 34.95
C ASP A 83 -5.06 -41.07 33.43
N SER A 84 -3.81 -40.91 32.95
CA SER A 84 -3.48 -40.87 31.52
C SER A 84 -2.28 -41.77 31.12
N PRO A 85 -2.25 -42.31 29.87
CA PRO A 85 -1.09 -43.03 29.35
C PRO A 85 0.20 -42.21 29.26
N GLU A 86 0.07 -40.88 29.16
CA GLU A 86 1.19 -39.93 29.04
C GLU A 86 1.92 -39.77 30.37
N ASP A 87 1.20 -39.83 31.50
CA ASP A 87 1.79 -39.71 32.84
C ASP A 87 2.62 -40.95 33.23
N LEU A 88 2.23 -42.14 32.76
CA LEU A 88 2.95 -43.40 33.00
C LEU A 88 4.21 -43.57 32.13
N ASP A 89 4.35 -42.79 31.06
CA ASP A 89 5.49 -42.85 30.15
C ASP A 89 6.82 -42.53 30.86
N HIS A 90 6.81 -41.63 31.85
CA HIS A 90 8.00 -41.30 32.64
C HIS A 90 8.53 -42.50 33.44
N LEU A 91 7.64 -43.27 34.07
CA LEU A 91 8.02 -44.49 34.80
C LEU A 91 8.45 -45.61 33.85
N TYR A 92 7.81 -45.70 32.68
CA TYR A 92 8.21 -46.65 31.66
C TYR A 92 9.61 -46.34 31.11
N ARG A 93 9.91 -45.06 30.86
CA ARG A 93 11.26 -44.60 30.48
C ARG A 93 12.29 -44.89 31.56
N PHE A 94 11.94 -44.71 32.84
CA PHE A 94 12.82 -45.07 33.95
C PHE A 94 13.22 -46.55 33.95
N VAL A 95 12.25 -47.45 33.79
CA VAL A 95 12.53 -48.90 33.76
C VAL A 95 13.35 -49.26 32.53
N THR A 96 12.98 -48.75 31.36
CA THR A 96 13.68 -49.06 30.09
C THR A 96 15.07 -48.44 29.97
N SER A 97 15.34 -47.35 30.71
CA SER A 97 16.69 -46.76 30.82
C SER A 97 17.59 -47.47 31.84
N LYS A 98 17.20 -48.66 32.31
CA LYS A 98 17.89 -49.43 33.36
C LYS A 98 17.97 -48.66 34.68
N TYR A 99 16.87 -48.01 35.05
CA TYR A 99 16.71 -47.26 36.30
C TYR A 99 17.69 -46.11 36.45
N ASN A 100 18.09 -45.48 35.35
CA ASN A 100 18.95 -44.31 35.40
C ASN A 100 18.42 -43.27 34.42
N MET A 101 17.95 -42.16 34.97
CA MET A 101 17.49 -41.01 34.22
C MET A 101 18.13 -39.77 34.79
N LYS A 102 18.55 -38.86 33.91
CA LYS A 102 19.15 -37.59 34.29
C LYS A 102 18.46 -36.48 33.53
N ASP A 103 18.13 -35.40 34.25
CA ASP A 103 17.53 -34.19 33.69
C ASP A 103 16.27 -34.45 32.86
N VAL A 104 15.38 -35.31 33.37
CA VAL A 104 14.11 -35.68 32.71
C VAL A 104 12.97 -34.86 33.32
N GLU A 105 12.26 -34.12 32.47
CA GLU A 105 11.09 -33.35 32.87
C GLU A 105 9.93 -34.28 33.29
N SER A 106 9.16 -33.90 34.32
CA SER A 106 7.87 -34.51 34.67
C SER A 106 6.83 -33.42 34.94
N LYS A 107 5.56 -33.78 34.81
CA LYS A 107 4.43 -32.97 35.28
C LYS A 107 3.76 -33.71 36.43
N GLU A 108 3.67 -33.07 37.59
CA GLU A 108 3.18 -33.68 38.83
C GLU A 108 2.20 -32.74 39.53
N LEU A 109 1.46 -33.25 40.51
CA LEU A 109 0.49 -32.45 41.26
C LEU A 109 0.99 -32.15 42.65
N ASP A 110 0.85 -30.89 43.08
CA ASP A 110 1.01 -30.55 44.49
C ASP A 110 -0.21 -31.02 45.31
N ARG A 111 -0.15 -30.88 46.64
CA ARG A 111 -1.24 -31.29 47.55
C ARG A 111 -2.57 -30.57 47.32
N PHE A 112 -2.57 -29.44 46.60
CA PHE A 112 -3.75 -28.65 46.28
C PHE A 112 -4.32 -28.98 44.90
N GLY A 113 -3.67 -29.89 44.16
CA GLY A 113 -4.05 -30.27 42.80
C GLY A 113 -3.50 -29.34 41.73
N ASN A 114 -2.56 -28.45 42.05
CA ASN A 114 -1.93 -27.61 41.03
C ASN A 114 -0.86 -28.40 40.28
N SER A 115 -0.81 -28.24 38.96
CA SER A 115 0.26 -28.81 38.15
C SER A 115 1.60 -28.10 38.38
N LYS A 116 2.64 -28.90 38.64
CA LYS A 116 4.03 -28.51 38.77
C LYS A 116 4.88 -29.20 37.72
N TYR A 117 5.88 -28.50 37.20
CA TYR A 117 6.87 -29.08 36.31
C TYR A 117 8.17 -29.26 37.06
N PHE A 118 8.71 -30.47 37.05
CA PHE A 118 9.97 -30.81 37.69
C PHE A 118 11.00 -31.26 36.67
N LEU A 119 12.27 -30.92 36.91
CA LEU A 119 13.41 -31.54 36.24
C LEU A 119 14.00 -32.57 37.20
N ASN A 120 13.95 -33.85 36.83
CA ASN A 120 14.27 -34.96 37.71
C ASN A 120 15.53 -35.70 37.27
N SER A 121 16.37 -36.05 38.24
CA SER A 121 17.44 -37.04 38.08
C SER A 121 17.16 -38.18 39.03
N VAL A 122 16.97 -39.39 38.50
CA VAL A 122 16.48 -40.56 39.24
C VAL A 122 17.38 -41.76 38.96
N VAL A 123 17.86 -42.40 40.03
CA VAL A 123 18.72 -43.58 39.97
C VAL A 123 18.15 -44.67 40.87
N GLY A 124 17.89 -45.84 40.30
CA GLY A 124 17.54 -47.06 41.01
C GLY A 124 18.77 -47.81 41.48
N VAL A 125 18.75 -48.26 42.73
CA VAL A 125 19.78 -49.12 43.30
C VAL A 125 19.34 -50.57 43.12
N VAL A 126 20.07 -51.27 42.24
CA VAL A 126 19.81 -52.67 41.89
C VAL A 126 20.84 -53.56 42.57
N LYS A 127 20.37 -54.57 43.31
CA LYS A 127 21.20 -55.57 43.99
C LYS A 127 20.70 -56.97 43.65
N ASP A 128 21.61 -57.85 43.28
CA ASP A 128 21.30 -59.25 42.92
C ASP A 128 20.16 -59.38 41.89
N GLY A 129 20.12 -58.48 40.89
CA GLY A 129 19.10 -58.47 39.84
C GLY A 129 17.72 -57.96 40.27
N ASN A 130 17.60 -57.37 41.46
CA ASN A 130 16.37 -56.75 41.97
C ASN A 130 16.59 -55.27 42.26
N LEU A 131 15.66 -54.42 41.84
CA LEU A 131 15.57 -53.04 42.28
C LEU A 131 15.11 -53.02 43.75
N GLU A 132 15.89 -52.38 44.63
CA GLU A 132 15.60 -52.31 46.08
C GLU A 132 15.07 -50.93 46.50
N HIS A 133 15.66 -49.86 45.98
CA HIS A 133 15.24 -48.49 46.28
C HIS A 133 15.62 -47.52 45.16
N VAL A 134 15.00 -46.35 45.17
CA VAL A 134 15.14 -45.35 44.11
C VAL A 134 15.47 -44.01 44.74
N TRP A 135 16.65 -43.47 44.40
CA TRP A 135 17.06 -42.13 44.78
C TRP A 135 16.73 -41.14 43.67
N GLY A 136 16.36 -39.92 44.06
CA GLY A 136 16.17 -38.85 43.09
C GLY A 136 16.49 -37.48 43.65
N SER A 137 16.80 -36.56 42.74
CA SER A 137 16.70 -35.13 42.98
C SER A 137 15.76 -34.49 41.96
N GLN A 138 15.06 -33.45 42.38
CA GLN A 138 14.12 -32.72 41.57
C GLN A 138 14.24 -31.21 41.78
N ARG A 139 14.06 -30.46 40.71
CA ARG A 139 14.02 -29.00 40.72
C ARG A 139 12.70 -28.51 40.15
N ASP A 140 11.98 -27.66 40.89
CA ASP A 140 10.78 -26.98 40.38
C ASP A 140 11.19 -26.03 39.24
N ILE A 141 10.75 -26.35 38.03
CA ILE A 141 10.93 -25.56 36.81
C ILE A 141 9.59 -24.96 36.32
N THR A 142 8.55 -24.96 37.16
CA THR A 142 7.20 -24.49 36.80
C THR A 142 7.23 -23.07 36.26
N THR A 143 7.86 -22.13 36.97
CA THR A 143 8.00 -20.74 36.52
C THR A 143 8.78 -20.65 35.20
N LEU A 144 9.82 -21.47 35.03
CA LEU A 144 10.59 -21.49 33.78
C LEU A 144 9.72 -21.96 32.61
N LYS A 145 8.93 -23.02 32.79
CA LYS A 145 8.00 -23.54 31.77
C LYS A 145 6.93 -22.52 31.41
N GLN A 146 6.30 -21.92 32.41
CA GLN A 146 5.30 -20.87 32.20
C GLN A 146 5.89 -19.68 31.41
N THR A 147 7.08 -19.22 31.77
CA THR A 147 7.78 -18.15 31.02
C THR A 147 8.14 -18.60 29.60
N GLN A 148 8.58 -19.85 29.41
CA GLN A 148 8.91 -20.40 28.09
C GLN A 148 7.68 -20.50 27.19
N ASP A 149 6.55 -20.93 27.72
CA ASP A 149 5.29 -21.04 26.98
C ASP A 149 4.71 -19.67 26.66
N HIS A 150 4.77 -18.72 27.60
CA HIS A 150 4.41 -17.32 27.34
C HIS A 150 5.29 -16.71 26.23
N LEU A 151 6.61 -16.91 26.28
CA LEU A 151 7.52 -16.42 25.24
C LEU A 151 7.23 -17.07 23.88
N ARG A 152 6.99 -18.39 23.84
CA ARG A 152 6.63 -19.11 22.61
C ARG A 152 5.34 -18.55 21.99
N TYR A 153 4.34 -18.31 22.82
CA TYR A 153 3.08 -17.73 22.39
C TYR A 153 3.26 -16.29 21.89
N SER A 154 4.03 -15.45 22.59
CA SER A 154 4.36 -14.09 22.16
C SER A 154 5.09 -14.06 20.81
N LEU A 155 6.11 -14.92 20.61
CA LEU A 155 6.81 -15.08 19.33
C LEU A 155 5.88 -15.56 18.22
N PHE A 156 4.94 -16.46 18.55
CA PHE A 156 3.92 -16.90 17.62
C PHE A 156 3.05 -15.71 17.18
N LEU A 157 2.51 -14.91 18.10
CA LEU A 157 1.73 -13.70 17.77
C LEU A 157 2.51 -12.72 16.89
N GLN A 158 3.78 -12.45 17.20
CA GLN A 158 4.64 -11.57 16.40
C GLN A 158 4.87 -12.10 14.98
N SER A 159 5.00 -13.42 14.80
CA SER A 159 5.12 -14.03 13.47
C SER A 159 3.86 -13.80 12.63
N GLN A 160 2.68 -13.87 13.25
CA GLN A 160 1.40 -13.67 12.57
C GLN A 160 1.20 -12.19 12.20
N LEU A 161 1.56 -11.26 13.09
CA LEU A 161 1.62 -9.83 12.78
C LEU A 161 2.51 -9.55 11.56
N THR A 162 3.67 -10.20 11.48
CA THR A 162 4.59 -10.03 10.35
C THR A 162 3.97 -10.50 9.03
N GLU A 163 3.23 -11.60 9.05
CA GLU A 163 2.56 -12.13 7.87
C GLU A 163 1.40 -11.22 7.41
N ILE A 164 0.59 -10.75 8.36
CA ILE A 164 -0.49 -9.78 8.12
C ILE A 164 0.07 -8.49 7.51
N SER A 165 1.16 -7.96 8.09
CA SER A 165 1.84 -6.76 7.60
C SER A 165 2.32 -6.91 6.15
N LYS A 166 2.93 -8.05 5.80
CA LYS A 166 3.38 -8.32 4.41
C LYS A 166 2.21 -8.32 3.42
N SER A 167 1.06 -8.87 3.81
CA SER A 167 -0.15 -8.86 3.00
C SER A 167 -0.59 -7.42 2.69
N PHE A 168 -0.73 -6.58 3.73
CA PHE A 168 -1.19 -5.19 3.55
C PHE A 168 -0.26 -4.29 2.73
N ILE A 169 1.05 -4.51 2.82
CA ILE A 169 2.03 -3.70 2.06
C ILE A 169 1.96 -4.04 0.57
N THR A 170 1.83 -5.33 0.23
CA THR A 170 1.98 -5.81 -1.16
C THR A 170 0.69 -5.76 -1.98
N LEU A 171 -0.47 -5.83 -1.33
CA LEU A 171 -1.74 -5.92 -2.03
C LEU A 171 -2.18 -4.59 -2.68
N PRO A 172 -2.85 -4.66 -3.85
CA PRO A 172 -3.50 -3.50 -4.46
C PRO A 172 -4.75 -3.09 -3.66
N PRO A 173 -5.18 -1.81 -3.70
CA PRO A 173 -6.29 -1.32 -2.88
C PRO A 173 -7.63 -2.04 -3.06
N LYS A 174 -7.87 -2.59 -4.25
CA LYS A 174 -9.09 -3.34 -4.59
C LYS A 174 -9.20 -4.66 -3.81
N GLU A 175 -8.08 -5.20 -3.36
CA GLU A 175 -8.01 -6.47 -2.63
C GLU A 175 -7.91 -6.28 -1.11
N LEU A 176 -7.75 -5.04 -0.63
CA LEU A 176 -7.56 -4.75 0.80
C LEU A 176 -8.76 -5.16 1.66
N ASP A 177 -9.99 -5.07 1.15
CA ASP A 177 -11.18 -5.47 1.94
C ASP A 177 -11.17 -6.97 2.25
N GLY A 178 -10.69 -7.80 1.32
CA GLY A 178 -10.48 -9.23 1.54
C GLY A 178 -9.39 -9.47 2.57
N ALA A 179 -8.25 -8.80 2.43
CA ALA A 179 -7.13 -8.91 3.36
C ALA A 179 -7.50 -8.51 4.80
N VAL A 180 -8.35 -7.50 4.98
CA VAL A 180 -8.87 -7.12 6.31
C VAL A 180 -9.73 -8.23 6.90
N ARG A 181 -10.68 -8.79 6.13
CA ARG A 181 -11.52 -9.90 6.61
C ARG A 181 -10.68 -11.10 7.03
N ASP A 182 -9.71 -11.48 6.19
CA ASP A 182 -8.80 -12.58 6.46
C ASP A 182 -7.96 -12.32 7.71
N SER A 183 -7.49 -11.08 7.90
CA SER A 183 -6.70 -10.68 9.07
C SER A 183 -7.51 -10.74 10.35
N ILE A 184 -8.75 -10.26 10.34
CA ILE A 184 -9.67 -10.32 11.50
C ILE A 184 -9.98 -11.77 11.85
N GLU A 185 -10.33 -12.60 10.87
CA GLU A 185 -10.57 -14.03 11.08
C GLU A 185 -9.35 -14.72 11.68
N LYS A 186 -8.19 -14.52 11.06
CA LYS A 186 -6.94 -15.14 11.48
C LYS A 186 -6.59 -14.74 12.92
N THR A 187 -6.69 -13.45 13.23
CA THR A 187 -6.44 -12.92 14.57
C THR A 187 -7.44 -13.46 15.59
N GLY A 188 -8.72 -13.52 15.23
CA GLY A 188 -9.76 -14.12 16.08
C GLY A 188 -9.48 -15.59 16.38
N ARG A 189 -9.08 -16.39 15.39
CA ARG A 189 -8.71 -17.80 15.58
C ARG A 189 -7.46 -17.97 16.46
N ILE A 190 -6.43 -17.16 16.24
CA ILE A 190 -5.18 -17.16 17.03
C ILE A 190 -5.46 -16.86 18.50
N CYS A 191 -6.28 -15.83 18.76
CA CYS A 191 -6.67 -15.45 20.11
C CYS A 191 -7.80 -16.32 20.65
N ASN A 192 -8.13 -17.46 20.03
CA ASN A 192 -9.27 -18.30 20.43
C ASN A 192 -10.55 -17.50 20.71
N ALA A 193 -10.78 -16.39 20.01
CA ALA A 193 -11.93 -15.53 20.21
C ALA A 193 -13.19 -16.18 19.63
N ASP A 194 -14.36 -15.78 20.14
CA ASP A 194 -15.64 -16.20 19.58
C ASP A 194 -16.12 -15.21 18.50
N ARG A 195 -15.72 -13.94 18.63
CA ARG A 195 -15.86 -12.93 17.57
C ARG A 195 -14.66 -12.00 17.53
N ALA A 196 -14.36 -11.49 16.35
CA ALA A 196 -13.43 -10.38 16.14
C ALA A 196 -14.05 -9.40 15.14
N TYR A 197 -13.96 -8.10 15.39
CA TYR A 197 -14.68 -7.10 14.59
C TYR A 197 -14.02 -5.73 14.59
N ILE A 198 -14.34 -4.93 13.57
CA ILE A 198 -13.95 -3.52 13.48
C ILE A 198 -15.21 -2.65 13.47
N LEU A 199 -15.21 -1.67 14.37
CA LEU A 199 -16.21 -0.60 14.42
C LEU A 199 -15.57 0.67 13.87
N GLU A 200 -16.14 1.28 12.85
CA GLU A 200 -15.65 2.53 12.26
C GLU A 200 -16.61 3.68 12.49
N TYR A 201 -16.05 4.87 12.72
CA TYR A 201 -16.85 6.09 12.74
C TYR A 201 -17.31 6.47 11.33
N SER A 202 -18.57 6.88 11.20
CA SER A 202 -19.13 7.44 9.97
C SER A 202 -19.71 8.85 10.20
N GLU A 203 -19.98 9.55 9.10
CA GLU A 203 -20.56 10.91 9.07
C GLU A 203 -19.94 11.92 10.04
N ALA A 204 -18.62 12.13 9.95
CA ALA A 204 -17.87 13.04 10.82
C ALA A 204 -18.00 12.70 12.32
N ASN A 205 -17.87 11.41 12.65
CA ASN A 205 -17.88 10.86 14.01
C ASN A 205 -19.25 10.91 14.72
N LYS A 206 -20.34 10.93 13.95
CA LYS A 206 -21.70 10.93 14.51
C LYS A 206 -22.22 9.53 14.78
N TYR A 207 -21.84 8.57 13.96
CA TYR A 207 -22.29 7.19 14.07
C TYR A 207 -21.11 6.22 14.12
N LEU A 208 -21.36 5.06 14.72
CA LEU A 208 -20.45 3.94 14.78
C LEU A 208 -21.10 2.73 14.10
N SER A 209 -20.39 2.09 13.18
CA SER A 209 -20.88 0.94 12.42
C SER A 209 -19.87 -0.18 12.41
N ASN A 210 -20.35 -1.42 12.48
CA ASN A 210 -19.55 -2.62 12.32
C ASN A 210 -19.30 -2.86 10.83
N THR A 211 -18.08 -2.62 10.40
CA THR A 211 -17.71 -2.70 8.98
C THR A 211 -17.12 -4.05 8.62
N TYR A 212 -16.50 -4.73 9.57
CA TYR A 212 -15.93 -6.05 9.40
C TYR A 212 -16.15 -6.90 10.65
N GLU A 213 -16.59 -8.14 10.45
CA GLU A 213 -16.79 -9.09 11.54
C GLU A 213 -16.45 -10.50 11.09
N TRP A 214 -15.78 -11.23 11.96
CA TRP A 214 -15.66 -12.68 11.95
C TRP A 214 -16.30 -13.25 13.21
N SER A 215 -17.04 -14.35 13.06
CA SER A 215 -17.60 -15.12 14.18
C SER A 215 -17.17 -16.59 14.05
N ARG A 216 -16.84 -17.23 15.18
CA ARG A 216 -16.56 -18.67 15.23
C ARG A 216 -17.77 -19.46 14.74
N GLU A 217 -17.51 -20.62 14.12
CA GLU A 217 -18.57 -21.56 13.73
C GLU A 217 -19.49 -21.90 14.92
N GLY A 218 -20.80 -21.76 14.72
CA GLY A 218 -21.81 -21.94 15.77
C GLY A 218 -22.12 -20.68 16.61
N ILE A 219 -21.37 -19.59 16.44
CA ILE A 219 -21.64 -18.30 17.08
C ILE A 219 -22.35 -17.36 16.10
N SER A 220 -23.48 -16.78 16.52
CA SER A 220 -24.23 -15.81 15.70
C SER A 220 -23.45 -14.52 15.49
N SER A 221 -23.54 -13.99 14.27
CA SER A 221 -23.00 -12.68 13.87
C SER A 221 -23.81 -11.53 14.47
N PHE A 222 -23.15 -10.41 14.75
CA PHE A 222 -23.75 -9.18 15.27
C PHE A 222 -23.63 -7.98 14.32
N ALA A 223 -23.00 -8.16 13.16
CA ALA A 223 -22.74 -7.09 12.20
C ALA A 223 -24.02 -6.30 11.85
N GLU A 224 -25.15 -6.97 11.62
CA GLU A 224 -26.42 -6.29 11.27
C GLU A 224 -27.01 -5.46 12.41
N TYR A 225 -26.73 -5.81 13.67
CA TYR A 225 -27.27 -5.12 14.84
C TYR A 225 -26.45 -3.91 15.26
N PHE A 226 -25.18 -3.86 14.84
CA PHE A 226 -24.26 -2.75 15.14
C PHE A 226 -24.03 -1.88 13.91
N GLN A 227 -25.10 -1.32 13.37
CA GLN A 227 -25.05 -0.37 12.26
C GLN A 227 -25.60 0.99 12.66
N ASN A 228 -24.86 2.05 12.32
CA ASN A 228 -25.26 3.44 12.51
C ASN A 228 -25.65 3.78 13.95
N ILE A 229 -24.90 3.26 14.93
CA ILE A 229 -25.14 3.54 16.34
C ILE A 229 -24.76 5.00 16.60
N PRO A 230 -25.69 5.86 17.06
CA PRO A 230 -25.35 7.23 17.41
C PRO A 230 -24.31 7.25 18.53
N VAL A 231 -23.20 7.96 18.33
CA VAL A 231 -22.10 8.01 19.31
C VAL A 231 -22.55 8.61 20.64
N GLU A 232 -23.53 9.51 20.61
CA GLU A 232 -24.19 10.08 21.80
C GLU A 232 -24.86 9.06 22.72
N ASN A 233 -25.23 7.89 22.18
CA ASN A 233 -25.84 6.79 22.94
C ASN A 233 -24.80 5.90 23.64
N ILE A 234 -23.51 6.10 23.38
CA ILE A 234 -22.43 5.34 23.99
C ILE A 234 -21.86 6.17 25.16
N PRO A 235 -21.83 5.64 26.41
CA PRO A 235 -21.39 6.40 27.59
C PRO A 235 -19.96 6.97 27.46
N SER A 236 -19.78 8.23 27.83
CA SER A 236 -18.52 8.96 27.70
C SER A 236 -17.36 8.36 28.51
N GLU A 237 -17.61 7.79 29.69
CA GLU A 237 -16.55 7.31 30.59
C GLU A 237 -15.69 6.17 30.01
N ARG A 238 -16.27 5.31 29.16
CA ARG A 238 -15.51 4.24 28.46
C ARG A 238 -14.72 4.77 27.28
N PHE A 239 -15.26 5.74 26.53
CA PHE A 239 -14.45 6.49 25.57
C PHE A 239 -13.31 7.20 26.28
N GLU A 240 -13.51 7.76 27.47
CA GLU A 240 -12.43 8.35 28.25
C GLU A 240 -11.39 7.31 28.67
N ARG A 241 -11.76 6.08 29.04
CA ARG A 241 -10.79 4.99 29.29
C ARG A 241 -10.03 4.59 28.03
N ILE A 242 -10.68 4.40 26.88
CA ILE A 242 -9.98 4.09 25.61
C ILE A 242 -9.13 5.29 25.16
N ARG A 243 -9.59 6.53 25.38
CA ARG A 243 -8.82 7.76 25.13
C ARG A 243 -7.60 7.89 26.04
N THR A 244 -7.71 7.44 27.29
CA THR A 244 -6.63 7.51 28.28
C THR A 244 -5.61 6.38 28.13
N PHE A 245 -6.09 5.14 27.98
CA PHE A 245 -5.26 3.93 28.04
C PHE A 245 -5.07 3.23 26.68
N GLY A 246 -5.81 3.63 25.64
CA GLY A 246 -5.73 3.02 24.30
C GLY A 246 -6.59 1.75 24.13
N TYR A 247 -7.07 1.14 25.22
CA TYR A 247 -7.89 -0.07 25.17
C TYR A 247 -8.79 -0.19 26.41
N VAL A 248 -9.73 -1.13 26.36
CA VAL A 248 -10.49 -1.64 27.49
C VAL A 248 -10.54 -3.16 27.43
N ALA A 249 -10.06 -3.83 28.48
CA ALA A 249 -10.16 -5.27 28.67
C ALA A 249 -11.05 -5.56 29.88
N LEU A 250 -11.99 -6.48 29.72
CA LEU A 250 -12.78 -7.10 30.78
C LEU A 250 -12.51 -8.60 30.73
N ASN A 251 -11.83 -9.13 31.74
CA ASN A 251 -11.23 -10.46 31.68
C ASN A 251 -12.14 -11.58 32.16
N SER A 252 -13.23 -11.25 32.85
CA SER A 252 -14.17 -12.23 33.36
C SER A 252 -15.58 -11.70 33.40
N ARG A 253 -16.54 -12.62 33.59
CA ARG A 253 -17.95 -12.26 33.71
C ARG A 253 -18.19 -11.41 34.96
N GLU A 254 -17.47 -11.69 36.04
CA GLU A 254 -17.56 -10.92 37.28
C GLU A 254 -17.07 -9.48 37.08
N GLU A 255 -16.02 -9.25 36.28
CA GLU A 255 -15.57 -7.90 35.92
C GLU A 255 -16.65 -7.14 35.12
N ILE A 256 -17.37 -7.82 34.22
CA ILE A 256 -18.50 -7.23 33.48
C ILE A 256 -19.68 -6.92 34.42
N GLU A 257 -19.99 -7.82 35.36
CA GLU A 257 -21.09 -7.66 36.31
C GLU A 257 -20.82 -6.58 37.37
N GLY A 258 -19.55 -6.33 37.68
CA GLY A 258 -19.11 -5.26 38.57
C GLY A 258 -19.18 -3.85 37.95
N GLU A 259 -19.47 -3.74 36.65
CA GLU A 259 -19.55 -2.47 35.95
C GLU A 259 -20.97 -1.86 36.03
N ASP A 260 -21.06 -0.60 36.45
CA ASP A 260 -22.32 0.12 36.57
C ASP A 260 -22.57 0.96 35.30
N SER A 261 -22.82 0.29 34.16
CA SER A 261 -23.03 0.97 32.87
C SER A 261 -24.16 0.37 32.04
N PHE A 262 -24.80 1.18 31.18
CA PHE A 262 -25.81 0.72 30.19
C PHE A 262 -25.27 -0.40 29.28
N LEU A 263 -23.95 -0.43 29.05
CA LEU A 263 -23.29 -1.48 28.27
C LEU A 263 -23.27 -2.82 28.99
N ARG A 264 -23.37 -2.87 30.33
CA ARG A 264 -23.45 -4.14 31.08
C ARG A 264 -24.62 -4.99 30.58
N GLU A 265 -25.81 -4.42 30.51
CA GLU A 265 -26.98 -5.14 29.98
C GLU A 265 -26.79 -5.51 28.52
N MET A 266 -26.17 -4.64 27.72
CA MET A 266 -25.87 -4.92 26.31
C MET A 266 -24.88 -6.08 26.13
N ILE A 267 -23.83 -6.15 26.94
CA ILE A 267 -22.77 -7.19 26.91
C ILE A 267 -23.31 -8.51 27.47
N LEU A 268 -23.96 -8.48 28.65
CA LEU A 268 -24.51 -9.67 29.31
C LEU A 268 -25.67 -10.29 28.53
N SER A 269 -26.57 -9.48 27.94
CA SER A 269 -27.67 -9.99 27.10
C SER A 269 -27.17 -10.73 25.86
N ARG A 270 -25.92 -10.52 25.47
CA ARG A 270 -25.26 -11.16 24.32
C ARG A 270 -24.42 -12.38 24.71
N GLY A 271 -24.40 -12.73 25.99
CA GLY A 271 -23.64 -13.87 26.51
C GLY A 271 -22.13 -13.67 26.51
N ILE A 272 -21.65 -12.42 26.37
CA ILE A 272 -20.22 -12.11 26.42
C ILE A 272 -19.75 -12.28 27.86
N ARG A 273 -18.69 -13.06 28.02
CA ARG A 273 -18.05 -13.41 29.29
C ARG A 273 -16.75 -12.64 29.52
N SER A 274 -16.02 -12.33 28.46
CA SER A 274 -14.87 -11.42 28.49
C SER A 274 -14.72 -10.71 27.14
N LEU A 275 -14.11 -9.54 27.17
CA LEU A 275 -14.12 -8.56 26.07
C LEU A 275 -12.78 -7.83 26.01
N LEU A 276 -12.29 -7.60 24.80
CA LEU A 276 -11.22 -6.65 24.52
C LEU A 276 -11.67 -5.67 23.45
N ILE A 277 -11.49 -4.37 23.71
CA ILE A 277 -11.71 -3.30 22.73
C ILE A 277 -10.44 -2.45 22.69
N ILE A 278 -9.84 -2.32 21.52
CA ILE A 278 -8.67 -1.49 21.27
C ILE A 278 -9.10 -0.27 20.44
N GLY A 279 -8.70 0.91 20.88
CA GLY A 279 -8.95 2.16 20.16
C GLY A 279 -8.04 2.30 18.96
N LEU A 280 -8.63 2.47 17.79
CA LEU A 280 -7.91 2.64 16.53
C LEU A 280 -7.68 4.14 16.28
N ARG A 281 -6.41 4.56 16.22
CA ARG A 281 -6.05 5.98 16.11
C ARG A 281 -5.16 6.27 14.89
N TYR A 282 -5.47 7.35 14.20
CA TYR A 282 -4.67 7.85 13.09
C TYR A 282 -4.42 9.35 13.26
N GLU A 283 -3.16 9.78 13.20
CA GLU A 283 -2.72 11.18 13.41
C GLU A 283 -3.31 11.82 14.69
N GLY A 284 -3.41 11.04 15.78
CA GLY A 284 -3.96 11.49 17.06
C GLY A 284 -5.48 11.57 17.14
N LYS A 285 -6.21 11.22 16.07
CA LYS A 285 -7.67 11.10 16.05
C LYS A 285 -8.11 9.64 16.16
N GLU A 286 -9.10 9.37 17.00
CA GLU A 286 -9.76 8.07 17.06
C GLU A 286 -10.67 7.91 15.83
N ILE A 287 -10.46 6.83 15.07
CA ILE A 287 -11.19 6.56 13.83
C ILE A 287 -12.06 5.30 13.92
N GLY A 288 -11.90 4.51 14.99
CA GLY A 288 -12.73 3.35 15.24
C GLY A 288 -12.22 2.50 16.41
N PHE A 289 -12.67 1.25 16.46
CA PHE A 289 -12.28 0.26 17.45
C PHE A 289 -12.06 -1.11 16.81
N PHE A 290 -11.07 -1.84 17.31
CA PHE A 290 -10.89 -3.27 17.04
C PHE A 290 -11.31 -4.05 18.28
N GLY A 291 -12.31 -4.92 18.14
CA GLY A 291 -12.92 -5.64 19.27
C GLY A 291 -12.84 -7.15 19.15
N MET A 292 -12.81 -7.82 20.30
CA MET A 292 -12.90 -9.27 20.44
C MET A 292 -13.81 -9.66 21.59
N ASP A 293 -14.69 -10.63 21.33
CA ASP A 293 -15.61 -11.17 22.31
C ASP A 293 -15.28 -12.63 22.62
N MET A 294 -15.39 -13.00 23.90
CA MET A 294 -15.45 -14.39 24.36
C MET A 294 -16.84 -14.68 24.93
N LEU A 295 -17.46 -15.77 24.50
CA LEU A 295 -18.78 -16.23 24.92
C LEU A 295 -18.71 -17.61 25.58
N THR A 296 -17.73 -18.42 25.22
CA THR A 296 -17.58 -19.80 25.66
C THR A 296 -16.86 -19.92 27.00
N GLU A 297 -15.77 -19.18 27.19
CA GLU A 297 -14.93 -19.17 28.38
C GLU A 297 -14.48 -17.76 28.76
N ASP A 298 -14.03 -17.58 30.00
CA ASP A 298 -13.42 -16.33 30.47
C ASP A 298 -11.96 -16.29 30.01
N ARG A 299 -11.49 -15.10 29.61
CA ARG A 299 -10.13 -14.91 29.10
C ARG A 299 -9.50 -13.66 29.70
N VAL A 300 -8.31 -13.85 30.29
CA VAL A 300 -7.43 -12.76 30.71
C VAL A 300 -6.58 -12.30 29.54
N TRP A 301 -6.63 -11.00 29.22
CA TRP A 301 -5.82 -10.38 28.16
C TRP A 301 -4.53 -9.80 28.74
N THR A 302 -3.37 -10.19 28.23
CA THR A 302 -2.08 -9.64 28.71
C THR A 302 -1.74 -8.33 28.02
N GLU A 303 -0.91 -7.49 28.65
CA GLU A 303 -0.46 -6.23 28.05
C GLU A 303 0.29 -6.45 26.72
N GLU A 304 1.08 -7.52 26.62
CA GLU A 304 1.79 -7.88 25.39
C GLU A 304 0.83 -8.25 24.25
N GLU A 305 -0.21 -9.03 24.54
CA GLU A 305 -1.24 -9.37 23.55
C GLU A 305 -1.95 -8.12 23.06
N ILE A 306 -2.39 -7.26 23.98
CA ILE A 306 -3.10 -6.02 23.66
C ILE A 306 -2.24 -5.11 22.78
N SER A 307 -0.93 -5.02 23.07
CA SER A 307 0.01 -4.26 22.25
C SER A 307 0.12 -4.81 20.82
N ILE A 308 0.26 -6.13 20.65
CA ILE A 308 0.36 -6.76 19.32
C ILE A 308 -0.96 -6.61 18.54
N LEU A 309 -2.10 -6.81 19.20
CA LEU A 309 -3.42 -6.62 18.60
C LEU A 309 -3.67 -5.17 18.19
N GLY A 310 -3.15 -4.20 18.96
CA GLY A 310 -3.17 -2.78 18.59
C GLY A 310 -2.39 -2.50 17.31
N LEU A 311 -1.21 -3.11 17.15
CA LEU A 311 -0.44 -3.00 15.91
C LEU A 311 -1.18 -3.60 14.70
N ILE A 312 -1.91 -4.72 14.88
CA ILE A 312 -2.76 -5.28 13.82
C ILE A 312 -3.87 -4.28 13.45
N GLY A 313 -4.51 -3.69 14.47
CA GLY A 313 -5.50 -2.62 14.29
C GLY A 313 -4.94 -1.46 13.46
N ASP A 314 -3.77 -0.94 13.83
CA ASP A 314 -3.12 0.17 13.14
C ASP A 314 -2.75 -0.17 11.68
N LEU A 315 -2.33 -1.40 11.40
CA LEU A 315 -2.05 -1.87 10.04
C LEU A 315 -3.32 -1.88 9.17
N ILE A 316 -4.44 -2.33 9.74
CA ILE A 316 -5.74 -2.33 9.05
C ILE A 316 -6.18 -0.90 8.75
N LEU A 317 -6.02 0.02 9.70
CA LEU A 317 -6.31 1.44 9.49
C LEU A 317 -5.46 2.06 8.36
N LEU A 318 -4.16 1.76 8.35
CA LEU A 318 -3.25 2.24 7.32
C LEU A 318 -3.68 1.75 5.92
N ALA A 319 -4.17 0.51 5.83
CA ALA A 319 -4.71 -0.03 4.59
C ALA A 319 -5.95 0.76 4.10
N PHE A 320 -6.87 1.13 5.00
CA PHE A 320 -8.03 1.95 4.64
C PHE A 320 -7.66 3.35 4.18
N ASP A 321 -6.74 4.01 4.89
CA ASP A 321 -6.27 5.34 4.52
C ASP A 321 -5.62 5.33 3.13
N ARG A 322 -4.76 4.33 2.87
CA ARG A 322 -4.15 4.11 1.55
C ARG A 322 -5.23 3.97 0.47
N LYS A 323 -6.24 3.11 0.69
CA LYS A 323 -7.35 2.92 -0.26
C LYS A 323 -8.10 4.21 -0.55
N LYS A 324 -8.38 5.01 0.48
CA LYS A 324 -9.09 6.29 0.34
C LYS A 324 -8.27 7.34 -0.41
N LYS A 325 -6.98 7.46 -0.10
CA LYS A 325 -6.05 8.39 -0.77
C LYS A 325 -5.93 8.05 -2.26
N GLU A 326 -5.75 6.77 -2.60
CA GLU A 326 -5.64 6.34 -3.99
C GLU A 326 -6.95 6.54 -4.77
N GLY A 327 -8.11 6.26 -4.17
CA GLY A 327 -9.41 6.55 -4.78
C GLY A 327 -9.61 8.03 -5.08
N THR A 328 -9.21 8.91 -4.14
CA THR A 328 -9.30 10.37 -4.32
C THR A 328 -8.35 10.85 -5.43
N LEU A 329 -7.14 10.29 -5.47
CA LEU A 329 -6.13 10.63 -6.48
C LEU A 329 -6.59 10.21 -7.88
N ASN A 330 -7.11 8.99 -8.03
CA ASN A 330 -7.65 8.52 -9.32
C ASN A 330 -8.81 9.39 -9.80
N ALA A 331 -9.76 9.73 -8.92
CA ALA A 331 -10.86 10.63 -9.27
C ALA A 331 -10.38 12.03 -9.69
N PHE A 332 -9.30 12.54 -9.08
CA PHE A 332 -8.68 13.80 -9.46
C PHE A 332 -8.01 13.71 -10.85
N TYR A 333 -7.25 12.64 -11.11
CA TYR A 333 -6.64 12.37 -12.42
C TYR A 333 -7.71 12.28 -13.52
N ASP A 334 -8.77 11.51 -13.30
CA ASP A 334 -9.86 11.35 -14.27
C ASP A 334 -10.51 12.70 -14.60
N ARG A 335 -10.73 13.54 -13.58
CA ARG A 335 -11.27 14.90 -13.78
C ARG A 335 -10.32 15.79 -14.57
N MET A 336 -9.03 15.81 -14.24
CA MET A 336 -8.04 16.58 -15.00
C MET A 336 -7.96 16.11 -16.45
N HIS A 337 -7.96 14.80 -16.69
CA HIS A 337 -7.93 14.25 -18.03
C HIS A 337 -9.16 14.64 -18.85
N TYR A 338 -10.34 14.68 -18.22
CA TYR A 338 -11.58 15.15 -18.83
C TYR A 338 -11.52 16.64 -19.16
N ASP A 339 -11.08 17.49 -18.22
CA ASP A 339 -10.97 18.93 -18.44
C ASP A 339 -9.95 19.27 -19.55
N LEU A 340 -8.82 18.55 -19.61
CA LEU A 340 -7.85 18.65 -20.70
C LEU A 340 -8.44 18.23 -22.05
N GLU A 341 -9.29 17.20 -22.06
CA GLU A 341 -9.96 16.74 -23.28
C GLU A 341 -10.94 17.79 -23.82
N LEU A 342 -11.67 18.46 -22.93
CA LEU A 342 -12.52 19.60 -23.29
C LEU A 342 -11.69 20.77 -23.85
N GLY A 343 -10.54 21.05 -23.23
CA GLY A 343 -9.57 22.03 -23.74
C GLY A 343 -9.12 21.71 -25.17
N ARG A 344 -8.74 20.46 -25.43
CA ARG A 344 -8.35 19.97 -26.76
C ARG A 344 -9.46 20.14 -27.79
N LEU A 345 -10.69 19.79 -27.45
CA LEU A 345 -11.83 19.95 -28.37
C LEU A 345 -12.04 21.42 -28.76
N THR A 346 -11.87 22.33 -27.81
CA THR A 346 -11.96 23.77 -28.05
C THR A 346 -10.80 24.26 -28.93
N GLN A 347 -9.57 23.85 -28.63
CA GLN A 347 -8.39 24.23 -29.40
C GLN A 347 -8.42 23.69 -30.84
N ARG A 348 -8.99 22.51 -31.07
CA ARG A 348 -9.13 21.95 -32.42
C ARG A 348 -9.89 22.89 -33.37
N SER A 349 -10.72 23.80 -32.86
CA SER A 349 -11.42 24.81 -33.66
C SER A 349 -10.55 26.02 -34.05
N LEU A 350 -9.35 26.15 -33.48
CA LEU A 350 -8.41 27.24 -33.76
C LEU A 350 -7.50 26.94 -34.96
N VAL A 351 -7.31 25.65 -35.26
CA VAL A 351 -6.56 25.18 -36.44
C VAL A 351 -7.56 24.93 -37.57
N ASP A 352 -7.49 25.75 -38.62
CA ASP A 352 -8.33 25.58 -39.79
C ASP A 352 -7.89 24.32 -40.57
N ARG A 353 -8.88 23.48 -40.88
CA ARG A 353 -8.72 22.22 -41.64
C ARG A 353 -9.57 22.17 -42.91
N THR A 354 -10.27 23.26 -43.18
CA THR A 354 -11.19 23.36 -44.31
C THR A 354 -10.98 24.72 -44.92
N PHE A 355 -10.59 24.72 -46.19
CA PHE A 355 -10.27 25.92 -46.94
C PHE A 355 -11.33 26.16 -48.01
N PRO A 356 -11.57 27.41 -48.41
CA PRO A 356 -12.55 27.71 -49.45
C PRO A 356 -12.09 27.17 -50.80
N ASP A 357 -13.00 26.52 -51.52
CA ASP A 357 -12.75 26.11 -52.92
C ASP A 357 -12.43 27.34 -53.77
N SER A 358 -11.30 27.30 -54.46
CA SER A 358 -10.83 28.38 -55.32
C SER A 358 -10.29 27.83 -56.62
N ARG A 359 -10.57 28.52 -57.72
CA ARG A 359 -9.97 28.23 -59.04
C ARG A 359 -8.53 28.74 -59.16
N PHE A 360 -8.08 29.55 -58.21
CA PHE A 360 -6.79 30.22 -58.24
C PHE A 360 -5.76 29.59 -57.31
N PHE A 361 -6.21 28.82 -56.32
CA PHE A 361 -5.33 28.18 -55.36
C PHE A 361 -6.00 27.00 -54.69
N ARG A 362 -5.20 26.10 -54.11
CA ARG A 362 -5.65 25.08 -53.17
C ARG A 362 -4.74 25.08 -51.95
N MET A 363 -5.31 24.82 -50.79
CA MET A 363 -4.61 24.89 -49.51
C MET A 363 -4.96 23.67 -48.71
N GLU A 364 -3.97 23.06 -48.06
CA GLU A 364 -4.17 21.93 -47.15
C GLU A 364 -3.24 22.04 -45.95
N THR A 365 -3.65 21.44 -44.83
CA THR A 365 -2.91 21.45 -43.57
C THR A 365 -2.75 20.07 -42.96
N TYR A 366 -1.62 19.87 -42.29
CA TYR A 366 -1.41 18.80 -41.33
C TYR A 366 -1.10 19.38 -39.96
N PHE A 367 -1.77 18.86 -38.93
CA PHE A 367 -1.58 19.31 -37.56
C PHE A 367 -1.63 18.14 -36.58
N ARG A 368 -0.56 17.98 -35.78
CA ARG A 368 -0.47 17.01 -34.69
C ARG A 368 0.08 17.69 -33.43
N PRO A 369 -0.70 17.81 -32.35
CA PRO A 369 -0.19 18.34 -31.09
C PRO A 369 0.73 17.31 -30.40
N PHE A 370 1.75 17.79 -29.68
CA PHE A 370 2.66 17.01 -28.85
C PHE A 370 1.97 16.51 -27.57
N GLU A 371 1.28 17.41 -26.86
CA GLU A 371 0.45 17.07 -25.71
C GLU A 371 -1.04 16.95 -26.10
N LYS A 372 -1.94 16.93 -25.10
CA LYS A 372 -3.38 17.04 -25.36
C LYS A 372 -3.76 18.40 -25.96
N VAL A 373 -3.00 19.45 -25.68
CA VAL A 373 -3.20 20.81 -26.22
C VAL A 373 -1.84 21.40 -26.61
N GLY A 374 -1.80 22.12 -27.73
CA GLY A 374 -0.58 22.66 -28.35
C GLY A 374 -0.40 24.19 -28.24
N GLY A 375 0.73 24.70 -28.71
CA GLY A 375 0.99 26.13 -28.93
C GLY A 375 0.83 26.56 -30.40
N ASP A 376 0.89 25.60 -31.33
CA ASP A 376 0.83 25.88 -32.77
C ASP A 376 -0.59 26.28 -33.25
N VAL A 377 -0.64 27.26 -34.15
CA VAL A 377 -1.83 27.90 -34.69
C VAL A 377 -1.73 28.03 -36.21
N ILE A 378 -2.72 27.49 -36.92
CA ILE A 378 -2.95 27.77 -38.34
C ILE A 378 -4.37 28.30 -38.51
N SER A 379 -4.51 29.57 -38.88
CA SER A 379 -5.80 30.24 -38.95
C SER A 379 -5.91 31.08 -40.22
N THR A 380 -7.05 31.01 -40.88
CA THR A 380 -7.33 31.64 -42.16
C THR A 380 -8.66 32.36 -42.15
N ILE A 381 -8.78 33.35 -43.03
CA ILE A 381 -10.05 34.02 -43.28
C ILE A 381 -10.09 34.52 -44.72
N GLN A 382 -11.15 34.12 -45.43
CA GLN A 382 -11.48 34.68 -46.73
C GLN A 382 -12.28 35.97 -46.53
N ASN A 383 -11.77 37.06 -47.06
CA ASN A 383 -12.39 38.37 -47.02
C ASN A 383 -13.44 38.52 -48.14
N ARG A 384 -14.32 39.51 -47.99
CA ARG A 384 -15.38 39.80 -48.98
C ARG A 384 -14.84 40.24 -50.34
N ASP A 385 -13.61 40.74 -50.39
CA ASP A 385 -12.93 41.18 -51.61
C ASP A 385 -12.24 40.02 -52.35
N GLY A 386 -12.36 38.78 -51.86
CA GLY A 386 -11.72 37.59 -52.42
C GLY A 386 -10.32 37.31 -51.87
N SER A 387 -9.70 38.25 -51.15
CA SER A 387 -8.40 38.04 -50.53
C SER A 387 -8.47 37.04 -49.37
N VAL A 388 -7.37 36.35 -49.12
CA VAL A 388 -7.23 35.36 -48.05
C VAL A 388 -6.13 35.81 -47.10
N ASP A 389 -6.49 36.07 -45.84
CA ASP A 389 -5.52 36.28 -44.77
C ASP A 389 -5.18 34.92 -44.13
N ILE A 390 -3.90 34.68 -43.86
CA ILE A 390 -3.38 33.49 -43.19
C ILE A 390 -2.53 33.95 -42.02
N LEU A 391 -2.69 33.29 -40.88
CA LEU A 391 -1.81 33.36 -39.73
C LEU A 391 -1.27 31.96 -39.49
N PHE A 392 0.05 31.86 -39.46
CA PHE A 392 0.76 30.71 -38.94
C PHE A 392 1.56 31.19 -37.73
N ALA A 393 1.33 30.61 -36.56
CA ALA A 393 2.01 31.04 -35.35
C ALA A 393 2.27 29.87 -34.41
N ASP A 394 3.32 29.98 -33.62
CA ASP A 394 3.64 29.10 -32.50
C ASP A 394 3.78 29.94 -31.23
N VAL A 395 3.15 29.49 -30.16
CA VAL A 395 3.22 30.10 -28.83
C VAL A 395 4.18 29.30 -27.96
N SER A 396 5.24 29.97 -27.50
CA SER A 396 6.28 29.34 -26.68
C SER A 396 5.74 28.59 -25.47
N GLY A 397 6.23 27.38 -25.24
CA GLY A 397 5.84 26.52 -24.11
C GLY A 397 4.67 25.60 -24.44
N HIS A 398 4.36 24.67 -23.53
CA HIS A 398 3.36 23.61 -23.78
C HIS A 398 2.20 23.65 -22.77
N GLY A 399 1.13 22.94 -23.09
CA GLY A 399 -0.02 22.75 -22.20
C GLY A 399 -1.08 23.85 -22.25
N ILE A 400 -1.83 24.01 -21.17
CA ILE A 400 -3.04 24.84 -21.15
C ILE A 400 -2.72 26.34 -21.38
N SER A 401 -1.59 26.83 -20.87
CA SER A 401 -1.23 28.24 -20.94
C SER A 401 -0.98 28.71 -22.39
N SER A 402 -0.16 27.98 -23.15
CA SER A 402 0.11 28.29 -24.56
C SER A 402 -1.14 28.13 -25.43
N ALA A 403 -1.98 27.13 -25.14
CA ALA A 403 -3.27 26.95 -25.83
C ALA A 403 -4.26 28.12 -25.59
N MET A 404 -4.28 28.73 -24.40
CA MET A 404 -5.10 29.92 -24.13
C MET A 404 -4.62 31.14 -24.90
N VAL A 405 -3.30 31.38 -24.92
CA VAL A 405 -2.68 32.48 -25.67
C VAL A 405 -2.95 32.29 -27.17
N SER A 406 -2.82 31.07 -27.69
CA SER A 406 -3.17 30.71 -29.07
C SER A 406 -4.59 31.16 -29.45
N GLY A 407 -5.57 30.93 -28.57
CA GLY A 407 -6.94 31.40 -28.77
C GLY A 407 -7.06 32.92 -28.83
N MET A 408 -6.33 33.65 -27.97
CA MET A 408 -6.29 35.12 -28.00
C MET A 408 -5.68 35.66 -29.30
N VAL A 409 -4.59 35.03 -29.77
CA VAL A 409 -3.94 35.36 -31.04
C VAL A 409 -4.91 35.19 -32.20
N VAL A 410 -5.62 34.05 -32.28
CA VAL A 410 -6.60 33.79 -33.35
C VAL A 410 -7.72 34.83 -33.35
N ILE A 411 -8.22 35.24 -32.18
CA ILE A 411 -9.28 36.26 -32.07
C ILE A 411 -8.76 37.62 -32.57
N SER A 412 -7.58 38.06 -32.11
CA SER A 412 -6.99 39.32 -32.56
C SER A 412 -6.70 39.32 -34.07
N PHE A 413 -6.18 38.21 -34.60
CA PHE A 413 -5.97 38.00 -36.03
C PHE A 413 -7.27 38.10 -36.83
N LYS A 414 -8.30 37.32 -36.49
CA LYS A 414 -9.58 37.33 -37.24
C LYS A 414 -10.24 38.71 -37.20
N ASN A 415 -10.12 39.45 -36.11
CA ASN A 415 -10.66 40.82 -36.01
C ASN A 415 -9.88 41.80 -36.88
N SER A 416 -8.54 41.79 -36.81
CA SER A 416 -7.70 42.70 -37.59
C SER A 416 -7.74 42.41 -39.10
N ALA A 417 -7.86 41.14 -39.50
CA ALA A 417 -8.08 40.73 -40.89
C ALA A 417 -9.39 41.28 -41.48
N ARG A 418 -10.50 41.18 -40.73
CA ARG A 418 -11.81 41.72 -41.17
C ARG A 418 -11.83 43.24 -41.38
N ILE A 419 -10.97 43.97 -40.67
CA ILE A 419 -10.81 45.42 -40.81
C ILE A 419 -9.90 45.76 -42.01
N GLY A 420 -9.20 44.78 -42.58
CA GLY A 420 -8.37 44.93 -43.75
C GLY A 420 -6.97 45.48 -43.46
N LEU A 421 -6.46 45.32 -42.24
CA LEU A 421 -5.08 45.71 -41.88
C LEU A 421 -4.07 44.92 -42.74
N SER A 422 -2.92 45.55 -43.03
CA SER A 422 -1.81 44.84 -43.67
C SER A 422 -1.20 43.79 -42.73
N PRO A 423 -0.45 42.79 -43.24
CA PRO A 423 0.20 41.80 -42.39
C PRO A 423 1.00 42.38 -41.22
N ALA A 424 1.84 43.38 -41.45
CA ALA A 424 2.64 44.05 -40.43
C ALA A 424 1.80 44.83 -39.41
N GLN A 425 0.80 45.59 -39.87
CA GLN A 425 -0.16 46.27 -38.99
C GLN A 425 -0.95 45.26 -38.14
N GLY A 426 -1.25 44.11 -38.73
CA GLY A 426 -1.88 42.98 -38.09
C GLY A 426 -1.08 42.38 -36.94
N LEU A 427 0.22 42.12 -37.17
CA LEU A 427 1.13 41.64 -36.13
C LEU A 427 1.30 42.66 -35.00
N PHE A 428 1.44 43.94 -35.35
CA PHE A 428 1.47 45.01 -34.35
C PHE A 428 0.20 45.05 -33.51
N ARG A 429 -0.97 44.82 -34.14
CA ARG A 429 -2.25 44.76 -33.42
C ARG A 429 -2.32 43.61 -32.43
N ILE A 430 -1.79 42.43 -32.78
CA ILE A 430 -1.70 41.28 -31.86
C ILE A 430 -0.87 41.65 -30.63
N VAL A 431 0.28 42.33 -30.84
CA VAL A 431 1.12 42.80 -29.71
C VAL A 431 0.36 43.76 -28.81
N GLU A 432 -0.36 44.75 -29.38
CA GLU A 432 -1.16 45.70 -28.58
C GLU A 432 -2.26 45.02 -27.77
N ASP A 433 -2.97 44.06 -28.38
CA ASP A 433 -4.08 43.36 -27.75
C ASP A 433 -3.61 42.42 -26.63
N LEU A 434 -2.44 41.77 -26.80
CA LEU A 434 -1.96 40.72 -25.88
C LEU A 434 -0.96 41.19 -24.83
N LYS A 435 -0.15 42.24 -25.08
CA LYS A 435 0.86 42.74 -24.12
C LYS A 435 0.30 43.02 -22.71
N PRO A 436 -0.94 43.50 -22.52
CA PRO A 436 -1.50 43.71 -21.18
C PRO A 436 -1.90 42.41 -20.45
N LEU A 437 -2.05 41.29 -21.17
CA LEU A 437 -2.64 40.05 -20.68
C LEU A 437 -1.61 38.91 -20.57
N VAL A 438 -0.57 38.94 -21.40
CA VAL A 438 0.42 37.87 -21.56
C VAL A 438 1.78 38.37 -21.09
N LEU A 439 2.34 37.74 -20.06
CA LEU A 439 3.59 38.15 -19.41
C LEU A 439 4.79 37.27 -19.77
N ASP A 440 4.58 35.95 -19.80
CA ASP A 440 5.68 34.97 -19.86
C ASP A 440 5.69 34.12 -21.15
N HIS A 441 4.92 34.51 -22.17
CA HIS A 441 4.91 33.84 -23.48
C HIS A 441 5.40 34.78 -24.58
N HIS A 442 6.20 34.24 -25.48
CA HIS A 442 6.50 34.84 -26.77
C HIS A 442 5.85 34.03 -27.89
N ILE A 443 5.68 34.66 -29.05
CA ILE A 443 4.95 34.04 -30.17
C ILE A 443 5.80 34.20 -31.42
N SER A 444 6.21 33.07 -32.01
CA SER A 444 6.74 33.06 -33.37
C SER A 444 5.54 33.11 -34.32
N ALA A 445 5.54 33.99 -35.31
CA ALA A 445 4.39 34.11 -36.21
C ALA A 445 4.79 34.61 -37.59
N VAL A 446 4.00 34.24 -38.58
CA VAL A 446 3.96 34.88 -39.88
C VAL A 446 2.52 35.15 -40.25
N ARG A 447 2.27 36.37 -40.73
CA ARG A 447 0.97 36.76 -41.24
C ARG A 447 1.09 37.02 -42.74
N VAL A 448 0.10 36.55 -43.49
CA VAL A 448 0.05 36.64 -44.94
C VAL A 448 -1.30 37.19 -45.36
N LYS A 449 -1.31 37.98 -46.43
CA LYS A 449 -2.49 38.36 -47.20
C LYS A 449 -2.25 38.03 -48.67
N TYR A 450 -2.97 37.03 -49.17
CA TYR A 450 -2.95 36.62 -50.57
C TYR A 450 -4.14 37.23 -51.33
N ILE A 451 -3.86 37.82 -52.50
CA ILE A 451 -4.87 38.43 -53.37
C ILE A 451 -4.94 37.57 -54.66
N PRO A 452 -5.94 36.69 -54.80
CA PRO A 452 -6.01 35.74 -55.90
C PRO A 452 -6.04 36.37 -57.30
N GLU A 453 -6.74 37.50 -57.46
CA GLU A 453 -6.92 38.16 -58.76
C GLU A 453 -5.60 38.65 -59.36
N THR A 454 -4.68 39.12 -58.50
CA THR A 454 -3.37 39.63 -58.90
C THR A 454 -2.25 38.64 -58.62
N LYS A 455 -2.56 37.50 -57.99
CA LYS A 455 -1.61 36.53 -57.42
C LYS A 455 -0.56 37.19 -56.51
N ARG A 456 -0.92 38.30 -55.88
CA ARG A 456 -0.01 39.06 -55.01
C ARG A 456 -0.01 38.45 -53.62
N PHE A 457 1.17 38.10 -53.14
CA PHE A 457 1.39 37.51 -51.82
C PHE A 457 2.10 38.52 -50.93
N LEU A 458 1.35 39.15 -50.02
CA LEU A 458 1.91 40.06 -49.01
C LEU A 458 2.13 39.30 -47.71
N TYR A 459 3.25 39.52 -47.05
CA TYR A 459 3.55 38.81 -45.81
C TYR A 459 4.40 39.65 -44.85
N SER A 460 4.36 39.30 -43.57
CA SER A 460 5.21 39.88 -42.55
C SER A 460 5.57 38.81 -41.51
N TYR A 461 6.87 38.66 -41.24
CA TYR A 461 7.39 37.74 -40.23
C TYR A 461 7.37 38.37 -38.83
N ALA A 462 7.39 37.51 -37.82
CA ALA A 462 7.67 37.77 -36.42
C ALA A 462 8.32 36.52 -35.81
N GLY A 463 9.57 36.22 -36.17
CA GLY A 463 10.36 35.12 -35.61
C GLY A 463 10.00 33.70 -36.07
N HIS A 464 9.05 33.53 -37.00
CA HIS A 464 8.67 32.23 -37.57
C HIS A 464 9.76 31.65 -38.49
N PRO A 465 9.88 30.30 -38.61
CA PRO A 465 10.74 29.65 -39.58
C PRO A 465 10.54 30.13 -41.03
N PRO A 466 11.53 29.96 -41.92
CA PRO A 466 11.43 30.47 -43.28
C PRO A 466 10.31 29.80 -44.08
N ILE A 467 9.53 30.60 -44.80
CA ILE A 467 8.57 30.13 -45.79
C ILE A 467 9.33 29.74 -47.06
N PHE A 468 9.08 28.52 -47.55
CA PHE A 468 9.64 28.05 -48.81
C PHE A 468 8.63 28.20 -49.95
N LEU A 469 9.06 28.87 -51.01
CA LEU A 469 8.38 28.94 -52.30
C LEU A 469 9.11 28.01 -53.27
N PHE A 470 8.40 27.04 -53.82
CA PHE A 470 8.89 26.18 -54.89
C PHE A 470 8.36 26.67 -56.23
N ARG A 471 9.27 26.95 -57.15
CA ARG A 471 8.99 27.42 -58.51
C ARG A 471 9.90 26.71 -59.49
N ASP A 472 9.33 26.07 -60.50
CA ASP A 472 10.06 25.31 -61.54
C ASP A 472 11.09 24.32 -60.94
N GLY A 473 10.71 23.62 -59.86
CA GLY A 473 11.57 22.67 -59.14
C GLY A 473 12.72 23.32 -58.35
N LYS A 474 12.71 24.64 -58.15
CA LYS A 474 13.70 25.36 -57.34
C LYS A 474 13.05 25.94 -56.09
N ARG A 475 13.75 25.79 -54.97
CA ARG A 475 13.41 26.43 -53.70
C ARG A 475 13.86 27.90 -53.69
N ILE A 476 12.95 28.77 -53.27
CA ILE A 476 13.16 30.18 -52.97
C ILE A 476 12.72 30.40 -51.53
N GLU A 477 13.65 30.82 -50.67
CA GLU A 477 13.33 31.21 -49.30
C GLU A 477 12.79 32.64 -49.30
N LEU A 478 11.62 32.88 -48.70
CA LEU A 478 11.05 34.22 -48.66
C LEU A 478 11.75 35.08 -47.63
N ASP A 479 12.34 36.19 -48.10
CA ASP A 479 13.05 37.15 -47.26
C ASP A 479 12.15 37.72 -46.16
N GLY A 480 12.61 37.61 -44.92
CA GLY A 480 12.05 38.34 -43.79
C GLY A 480 12.59 37.82 -42.48
N MET A 481 13.03 38.72 -41.61
CA MET A 481 13.49 38.36 -40.29
C MET A 481 13.13 39.50 -39.33
N ASN A 482 12.02 39.32 -38.64
CA ASN A 482 11.61 40.21 -37.54
C ASN A 482 11.61 39.41 -36.24
N LEU A 483 11.62 40.12 -35.11
CA LEU A 483 11.64 39.50 -33.79
C LEU A 483 10.29 38.83 -33.46
N PRO A 484 10.27 37.75 -32.63
CA PRO A 484 9.03 37.17 -32.13
C PRO A 484 8.15 38.20 -31.42
N LEU A 485 6.83 38.02 -31.52
CA LEU A 485 5.87 38.86 -30.80
C LEU A 485 6.05 38.68 -29.29
N LEU A 486 5.85 39.77 -28.54
CA LEU A 486 5.92 39.83 -27.07
C LEU A 486 7.30 39.53 -26.45
N ALA A 487 8.28 39.08 -27.23
CA ALA A 487 9.63 38.82 -26.72
C ALA A 487 10.45 40.10 -26.44
N PHE A 488 10.23 41.17 -27.22
CA PHE A 488 11.02 42.40 -27.14
C PHE A 488 10.16 43.65 -27.16
N GLU A 489 10.51 44.63 -26.32
CA GLU A 489 9.85 45.93 -26.34
C GLU A 489 10.21 46.73 -27.60
N GLY A 490 9.20 47.28 -28.28
CA GLY A 490 9.40 48.16 -29.44
C GLY A 490 9.76 47.43 -30.74
N ALA A 491 9.55 46.12 -30.82
CA ALA A 491 9.72 45.36 -32.07
C ALA A 491 8.88 45.98 -33.21
N GLN A 492 9.50 46.10 -34.39
CA GLN A 492 8.87 46.62 -35.60
C GLN A 492 8.68 45.50 -36.61
N TYR A 493 7.58 45.57 -37.36
CA TYR A 493 7.20 44.61 -38.39
C TYR A 493 7.02 45.34 -39.71
N TYR A 494 7.39 44.71 -40.81
CA TYR A 494 7.34 45.30 -42.15
C TYR A 494 6.66 44.36 -43.12
N ASP A 495 5.88 44.92 -44.04
CA ASP A 495 5.25 44.18 -45.13
C ASP A 495 6.26 43.94 -46.24
N GLN A 496 6.37 42.69 -46.67
CA GLN A 496 7.03 42.28 -47.90
C GLN A 496 5.98 41.80 -48.89
N SER A 497 6.34 41.78 -50.18
CA SER A 497 5.44 41.21 -51.20
C SER A 497 6.19 40.54 -52.33
N ILE A 498 5.63 39.44 -52.80
CA ILE A 498 6.08 38.72 -54.00
C ILE A 498 4.87 38.39 -54.88
N ASP A 499 5.09 38.35 -56.19
CA ASP A 499 4.09 37.92 -57.15
C ASP A 499 4.25 36.41 -57.40
N LEU A 500 3.18 35.66 -57.18
CA LEU A 500 3.12 34.22 -57.41
C LEU A 500 2.71 33.92 -58.85
N LEU A 501 3.24 32.82 -59.37
CA LEU A 501 2.98 32.30 -60.71
C LEU A 501 2.12 31.03 -60.64
N HIS A 502 1.52 30.68 -61.77
CA HIS A 502 0.84 29.39 -61.90
C HIS A 502 1.86 28.26 -61.71
N GLY A 503 1.52 27.26 -60.89
CA GLY A 503 2.39 26.14 -60.54
C GLY A 503 3.32 26.40 -59.35
N ASP A 504 3.29 27.60 -58.76
CA ASP A 504 4.03 27.86 -57.52
C ASP A 504 3.39 27.10 -56.34
N ARG A 505 4.24 26.52 -55.48
CA ARG A 505 3.86 25.92 -54.19
C ARG A 505 4.52 26.68 -53.05
N VAL A 506 3.74 27.13 -52.08
CA VAL A 506 4.21 27.81 -50.87
C VAL A 506 4.03 26.89 -49.66
N VAL A 507 5.07 26.74 -48.86
CA VAL A 507 5.12 25.80 -47.74
C VAL A 507 5.50 26.52 -46.45
N PHE A 508 4.69 26.29 -45.42
CA PHE A 508 4.89 26.79 -44.05
C PHE A 508 4.98 25.59 -43.10
N PHE A 509 5.86 25.68 -42.12
CA PHE A 509 6.10 24.61 -41.16
C PHE A 509 6.50 25.18 -39.80
N SER A 510 6.15 24.48 -38.72
CA SER A 510 6.71 24.75 -37.39
C SER A 510 8.06 24.06 -37.19
N ASP A 511 8.75 24.42 -36.11
CA ASP A 511 10.02 23.81 -35.70
C ASP A 511 9.89 22.32 -35.35
N GLY A 512 8.72 21.87 -34.89
CA GLY A 512 8.45 20.44 -34.69
C GLY A 512 8.53 19.58 -35.96
N MET A 513 8.65 20.18 -37.15
CA MET A 513 8.94 19.45 -38.40
C MET A 513 10.43 19.20 -38.67
N TYR A 514 11.35 19.92 -38.02
CA TYR A 514 12.80 19.75 -38.24
C TYR A 514 13.62 19.55 -36.95
N GLU A 515 13.08 19.87 -35.79
CA GLU A 515 13.68 19.56 -34.47
C GLU A 515 13.34 18.12 -34.01
N ILE A 516 13.43 17.17 -34.94
CA ILE A 516 13.06 15.77 -34.73
C ILE A 516 14.33 14.95 -34.47
N PHE A 517 14.29 14.08 -33.46
CA PHE A 517 15.40 13.18 -33.11
C PHE A 517 15.10 11.73 -33.52
N ASP A 518 16.09 11.05 -34.10
CA ASP A 518 16.02 9.62 -34.37
C ASP A 518 16.26 8.77 -33.10
N GLY A 519 16.15 7.44 -33.21
CA GLY A 519 16.41 6.51 -32.09
C GLY A 519 17.87 6.48 -31.61
N GLN A 520 18.79 7.12 -32.31
CA GLN A 520 20.20 7.28 -31.93
C GLN A 520 20.51 8.68 -31.35
N GLY A 521 19.53 9.60 -31.36
CA GLY A 521 19.67 10.98 -30.90
C GLY A 521 20.20 11.97 -31.94
N ASN A 522 20.22 11.63 -33.24
CA ASN A 522 20.57 12.56 -34.30
C ASN A 522 19.35 13.42 -34.69
N ILE A 523 19.56 14.72 -34.81
CA ILE A 523 18.52 15.67 -35.25
C ILE A 523 18.36 15.65 -36.77
N LEU A 524 17.12 15.69 -37.27
CA LEU A 524 16.81 15.79 -38.70
C LEU A 524 17.32 17.12 -39.26
N ASP A 525 17.14 18.20 -38.51
CA ASP A 525 17.47 19.58 -38.83
C ASP A 525 16.78 20.16 -40.08
N LEU A 526 16.90 21.47 -40.25
CA LEU A 526 16.24 22.20 -41.33
C LEU A 526 16.73 21.75 -42.73
N PRO A 527 18.04 21.53 -42.98
CA PRO A 527 18.52 20.85 -44.18
C PRO A 527 17.90 19.48 -44.44
N GLY A 528 17.74 18.64 -43.41
CA GLY A 528 17.08 17.33 -43.54
C GLY A 528 15.62 17.47 -43.96
N LEU A 529 14.84 18.32 -43.26
CA LEU A 529 13.46 18.61 -43.65
C LEU A 529 13.38 19.16 -45.08
N THR A 530 14.27 20.08 -45.45
CA THR A 530 14.31 20.63 -46.82
C THR A 530 14.45 19.52 -47.87
N SER A 531 15.33 18.54 -47.63
CA SER A 531 15.57 17.44 -48.55
C SER A 531 14.30 16.60 -48.76
N ILE A 532 13.57 16.32 -47.67
CA ILE A 532 12.28 15.62 -47.71
C ILE A 532 11.23 16.43 -48.49
N LEU A 533 11.13 17.74 -48.24
CA LEU A 533 10.19 18.61 -48.95
C LEU A 533 10.46 18.67 -50.46
N GLU A 534 11.74 18.62 -50.87
CA GLU A 534 12.17 18.66 -52.28
C GLU A 534 11.94 17.33 -53.00
N GLU A 535 12.03 16.19 -52.31
CA GLU A 535 11.85 14.85 -52.88
C GLU A 535 10.44 14.63 -53.46
N TYR A 536 9.43 15.20 -52.82
CA TYR A 536 8.03 14.96 -53.16
C TYR A 536 7.36 16.08 -53.98
N LEU A 537 8.11 17.05 -54.52
CA LEU A 537 7.55 18.18 -55.28
C LEU A 537 6.71 17.76 -56.50
N ASP A 538 7.03 16.60 -57.09
CA ASP A 538 6.33 16.03 -58.25
C ASP A 538 5.04 15.25 -57.88
N ALA A 539 4.60 15.28 -56.62
CA ALA A 539 3.37 14.62 -56.19
C ALA A 539 2.13 15.13 -56.95
N ASP A 540 1.25 14.20 -57.33
CA ASP A 540 0.05 14.48 -58.16
C ASP A 540 -0.96 15.39 -57.46
N THR A 541 -1.04 15.32 -56.12
CA THR A 541 -1.95 16.14 -55.31
C THR A 541 -1.25 16.75 -54.09
N ILE A 542 -1.81 17.84 -53.57
CA ILE A 542 -1.34 18.49 -52.35
C ILE A 542 -1.52 17.59 -51.12
N GLU A 543 -2.56 16.75 -51.11
CA GLU A 543 -2.78 15.76 -50.05
C GLU A 543 -1.70 14.67 -50.08
N ASP A 544 -1.40 14.12 -51.26
CA ASP A 544 -0.34 13.13 -51.42
C ASP A 544 1.02 13.71 -51.02
N TYR A 545 1.28 14.99 -51.36
CA TYR A 545 2.51 15.67 -50.93
C TYR A 545 2.65 15.72 -49.41
N ILE A 546 1.59 16.15 -48.72
CA ILE A 546 1.56 16.24 -47.26
C ILE A 546 1.75 14.84 -46.64
N ASP A 547 1.02 13.83 -47.13
CA ASP A 547 1.06 12.48 -46.58
C ASP A 547 2.46 11.84 -46.72
N GLN A 548 3.15 12.04 -47.85
CA GLN A 548 4.51 11.52 -48.05
C GLN A 548 5.53 12.21 -47.13
N VAL A 549 5.51 13.55 -47.07
CA VAL A 549 6.39 14.30 -46.18
C VAL A 549 6.19 13.86 -44.72
N VAL A 550 4.94 13.79 -44.27
CA VAL A 550 4.62 13.36 -42.91
C VAL A 550 5.06 11.90 -42.66
N SER A 551 4.84 11.00 -43.62
CA SER A 551 5.27 9.60 -43.51
C SER A 551 6.77 9.46 -43.26
N ASP A 552 7.59 10.26 -43.94
CA ASP A 552 9.05 10.24 -43.77
C ASP A 552 9.48 10.83 -42.43
N LEU A 553 8.83 11.90 -41.96
CA LEU A 553 9.09 12.45 -40.62
C LEU A 553 8.79 11.42 -39.52
N PHE A 554 7.69 10.67 -39.66
CA PHE A 554 7.34 9.59 -38.73
C PHE A 554 8.33 8.42 -38.79
N SER A 555 8.80 8.09 -39.99
CA SER A 555 9.78 7.02 -40.20
C SER A 555 11.13 7.38 -39.58
N TYR A 556 11.55 8.65 -39.70
CA TYR A 556 12.78 9.15 -39.09
C TYR A 556 12.71 9.13 -37.54
N SER A 557 11.58 9.57 -36.97
CA SER A 557 11.41 9.69 -35.52
C SER A 557 11.04 8.39 -34.79
N GLY A 558 10.66 7.35 -35.53
CA GLY A 558 10.03 6.16 -34.94
C GLY A 558 8.68 6.45 -34.26
N GLY A 559 8.04 7.57 -34.62
CA GLY A 559 6.75 8.02 -34.07
C GLY A 559 6.83 8.95 -32.85
N ASN A 560 8.03 9.21 -32.33
CA ASN A 560 8.26 10.07 -31.15
C ASN A 560 8.68 11.48 -31.57
N PHE A 561 7.83 12.47 -31.30
CA PHE A 561 8.10 13.88 -31.58
C PHE A 561 8.23 14.64 -30.27
N GLY A 562 9.06 15.68 -30.24
CA GLY A 562 9.30 16.51 -29.07
C GLY A 562 8.46 17.79 -29.00
N ASP A 563 7.76 18.14 -30.08
CA ASP A 563 6.95 19.35 -30.20
C ASP A 563 5.76 19.15 -31.15
N ASP A 564 4.88 20.17 -31.22
CA ASP A 564 3.75 20.23 -32.14
C ASP A 564 4.23 20.19 -33.60
N ILE A 565 3.50 19.45 -34.44
CA ILE A 565 3.73 19.44 -35.88
C ILE A 565 2.63 20.26 -36.53
N ALA A 566 2.98 21.39 -37.12
CA ALA A 566 2.10 22.19 -37.96
C ALA A 566 2.71 22.33 -39.36
N PHE A 567 1.89 22.03 -40.36
CA PHE A 567 2.27 22.08 -41.76
C PHE A 567 1.13 22.69 -42.58
N LEU A 568 1.45 23.66 -43.42
CA LEU A 568 0.49 24.31 -44.32
C LEU A 568 1.11 24.41 -45.71
N VAL A 569 0.37 23.97 -46.72
CA VAL A 569 0.79 24.02 -48.12
C VAL A 569 -0.24 24.80 -48.92
N LEU A 570 0.22 25.63 -49.85
CA LEU A 570 -0.60 26.45 -50.74
C LEU A 570 -0.10 26.31 -52.19
N ASP A 571 -0.91 25.71 -53.06
CA ASP A 571 -0.65 25.57 -54.49
C ASP A 571 -1.40 26.64 -55.28
N ILE A 572 -0.75 27.24 -56.28
CA ILE A 572 -1.31 28.32 -57.10
C ILE A 572 -1.66 27.83 -58.51
N TYR A 573 -2.90 28.08 -58.94
CA TYR A 573 -3.44 27.77 -60.27
C TYR A 573 -3.73 29.01 -61.12
#